data_AF-A0A843FWC7-F1
#
_entry.id   AF-A0A843FWC7-F1
#
_cell.length_a   1.000
_cell.length_b   1.000
_cell.length_c   1.000
_cell.angle_alpha   90.00
_cell.angle_beta   90.00
_cell.angle_gamma   90.00
#
_symmetry.space_group_name_H-M   'P 1'
#
loop_
_entity.id
_entity.type
_entity.pdbx_description
1 polymer ?
#
loop_
_entity_poly.entity_id
_entity_poly.type
_entity_poly.pdbx_seq_one_letter_code
_entity_poly.pdbx_strand_id
1 'polypeptide(L)'
;MVFAELLGLDELPEIALTIMLLSYTPFAFYQLMLIQNSLYVTDRVLFERHKRLENPNNVIVAITTNGMATDVVEKIIIRVRSYDVASEVFVVKEEKDTFHYSCNEITVPSDYVCSNKSRCKMRAMQYGI
;
A
#
# COMPACT_ATOMS: atom_id res chain seq x y z
N MET A 1 -59.65 34.31 -0.60
CA MET A 1 -58.94 33.53 0.44
C MET A 1 -59.62 32.18 0.69
N VAL A 2 -60.95 32.12 0.80
CA VAL A 2 -61.70 30.86 1.10
C VAL A 2 -61.74 29.81 -0.02
N PHE A 3 -61.44 30.16 -1.28
CA PHE A 3 -61.48 29.21 -2.40
C PHE A 3 -60.20 28.39 -2.61
N ALA A 4 -59.08 28.78 -1.99
CA ALA A 4 -57.81 28.04 -2.11
C ALA A 4 -57.75 26.84 -1.15
N GLU A 5 -58.27 27.00 0.07
CA GLU A 5 -58.39 25.92 1.08
C GLU A 5 -59.35 24.80 0.63
N LEU A 6 -60.39 25.12 -0.14
CA LEU A 6 -61.38 24.13 -0.60
C LEU A 6 -60.85 23.20 -1.72
N LEU A 7 -59.74 23.58 -2.37
CA LEU A 7 -59.12 22.86 -3.48
C LEU A 7 -57.88 22.06 -3.08
N GLY A 8 -57.51 22.03 -1.78
CA GLY A 8 -56.35 21.31 -1.28
C GLY A 8 -55.01 21.77 -1.88
N LEU A 9 -54.97 22.98 -2.43
CA LEU A 9 -53.82 23.50 -3.18
C LEU A 9 -52.59 23.77 -2.30
N ASP A 10 -52.78 23.92 -0.99
CA ASP A 10 -51.71 24.19 -0.03
C ASP A 10 -50.87 22.94 0.29
N GLU A 11 -51.43 21.73 0.13
CA GLU A 11 -50.74 20.45 0.39
C GLU A 11 -50.10 19.80 -0.86
N LEU A 12 -50.47 20.27 -2.07
CA LEU A 12 -49.88 19.81 -3.33
C LEU A 12 -48.34 19.84 -3.39
N PRO A 13 -47.64 20.90 -2.93
CA PRO A 13 -46.18 20.90 -2.94
C PRO A 13 -45.58 19.84 -1.99
N GLU A 14 -46.22 19.57 -0.86
CA GLU A 14 -45.77 18.54 0.10
C GLU A 14 -45.98 17.14 -0.45
N ILE A 15 -47.12 16.90 -1.12
CA ILE A 15 -47.43 15.64 -1.79
C ILE A 15 -46.43 15.38 -2.94
N ALA A 16 -46.16 16.39 -3.77
CA ALA A 16 -45.20 16.29 -4.87
C ALA A 16 -43.78 15.98 -4.37
N LEU A 17 -43.35 16.63 -3.29
CA LEU A 17 -42.05 16.39 -2.66
C LEU A 17 -41.97 14.98 -2.04
N THR A 18 -43.06 14.51 -1.43
CA THR A 18 -43.16 13.17 -0.85
C THR A 18 -43.07 12.09 -1.93
N ILE A 19 -43.76 12.27 -3.06
CA ILE A 19 -43.68 11.36 -4.22
C ILE A 19 -42.27 11.35 -4.80
N MET A 20 -41.63 12.52 -4.90
CA MET A 20 -40.26 12.63 -5.39
C MET A 20 -39.27 11.89 -4.47
N LEU A 21 -39.38 12.06 -3.14
CA LEU A 21 -38.58 11.34 -2.15
C LEU A 21 -38.82 9.81 -2.19
N LEU A 22 -40.07 9.39 -2.33
CA LEU A 22 -40.44 7.97 -2.44
C LEU A 22 -39.94 7.33 -3.74
N SER A 23 -39.87 8.10 -4.84
CA SER A 23 -39.31 7.60 -6.10
C SER A 23 -37.79 7.43 -6.04
N TYR A 24 -37.09 8.24 -5.23
CA TYR A 24 -35.63 8.23 -5.12
C TYR A 24 -35.10 7.27 -4.06
N THR A 25 -35.89 6.96 -3.03
CA THR A 25 -35.49 6.09 -1.91
C THR A 25 -35.03 4.68 -2.32
N PRO A 26 -35.63 3.99 -3.30
CA PRO A 26 -35.13 2.68 -3.75
C PRO A 26 -33.73 2.76 -4.33
N PHE A 27 -33.45 3.82 -5.09
CA PHE A 27 -32.15 4.05 -5.70
C PHE A 27 -31.09 4.36 -4.63
N ALA A 28 -31.42 5.23 -3.67
CA ALA A 28 -30.54 5.55 -2.54
C ALA A 28 -30.20 4.29 -1.71
N PHE A 29 -31.18 3.41 -1.47
CA PHE A 29 -30.97 2.17 -0.72
C PHE A 29 -30.06 1.19 -1.47
N TYR A 30 -30.26 1.04 -2.79
CA TYR A 30 -29.40 0.23 -3.64
C TYR A 30 -27.96 0.74 -3.66
N GLN A 31 -27.77 2.06 -3.75
CA GLN A 31 -26.46 2.69 -3.73
C GLN A 31 -25.74 2.48 -2.39
N LEU A 32 -26.47 2.59 -1.26
CA LEU A 32 -25.96 2.27 0.07
C LEU A 32 -25.53 0.81 0.21
N MET A 33 -26.34 -0.13 -0.31
CA MET A 33 -26.01 -1.56 -0.33
C MET A 33 -24.73 -1.83 -1.13
N LEU A 34 -24.55 -1.21 -2.29
CA LEU A 34 -23.33 -1.36 -3.09
C LEU A 34 -22.09 -0.81 -2.38
N ILE A 35 -22.21 0.33 -1.69
CA ILE A 35 -21.10 0.91 -0.92
C ILE A 35 -20.75 0.01 0.26
N GLN A 36 -21.74 -0.51 0.99
CA GLN A 36 -21.50 -1.46 2.07
C GLN A 36 -20.81 -2.72 1.54
N ASN A 37 -21.33 -3.29 0.44
CA ASN A 37 -20.78 -4.50 -0.14
C ASN A 37 -19.34 -4.28 -0.66
N SER A 38 -19.04 -3.12 -1.24
CA SER A 38 -17.67 -2.81 -1.70
C SER A 38 -16.68 -2.69 -0.55
N LEU A 39 -17.09 -2.10 0.58
CA LEU A 39 -16.26 -2.02 1.79
C LEU A 39 -16.01 -3.41 2.40
N TYR A 40 -17.03 -4.27 2.48
CA TYR A 40 -16.88 -5.58 3.12
C TYR A 40 -16.28 -6.68 2.23
N VAL A 41 -16.55 -6.69 0.93
CA VAL A 41 -16.09 -7.75 0.02
C VAL A 41 -14.66 -7.54 -0.45
N THR A 42 -14.22 -6.29 -0.62
CA THR A 42 -12.85 -5.98 -1.06
C THR A 42 -11.83 -6.53 -0.08
N ASP A 43 -12.07 -6.35 1.23
CA ASP A 43 -11.17 -6.86 2.27
C ASP A 43 -11.18 -8.39 2.35
N ARG A 44 -12.34 -9.04 2.22
CA ARG A 44 -12.43 -10.51 2.27
C ARG A 44 -11.73 -11.17 1.09
N VAL A 45 -11.93 -10.66 -0.13
CA VAL A 45 -11.28 -11.22 -1.32
C VAL A 45 -9.76 -10.98 -1.29
N LEU A 46 -9.30 -9.86 -0.74
CA LEU A 46 -7.87 -9.63 -0.49
C LEU A 46 -7.31 -10.59 0.56
N PHE A 47 -8.04 -10.83 1.65
CA PHE A 47 -7.63 -11.72 2.73
C PHE A 47 -7.60 -13.20 2.29
N GLU A 48 -8.59 -13.64 1.50
CA GLU A 48 -8.66 -15.01 0.99
C GLU A 48 -7.63 -15.30 -0.12
N ARG A 49 -7.27 -14.28 -0.92
CA ARG A 49 -6.18 -14.40 -1.91
C ARG A 49 -4.81 -14.55 -1.25
N HIS A 50 -4.66 -14.17 0.02
CA HIS A 50 -3.38 -14.24 0.73
C HIS A 50 -3.46 -15.38 1.74
N LYS A 51 -3.18 -16.59 1.26
CA LYS A 51 -3.05 -17.79 2.11
C LYS A 51 -2.07 -17.46 3.24
N ARG A 52 -2.54 -17.45 4.50
CA ARG A 52 -1.66 -17.31 5.67
C ARG A 52 -0.61 -18.41 5.60
N LEU A 53 0.65 -18.02 5.54
CA LEU A 53 1.77 -18.95 5.51
C LEU A 53 1.84 -19.64 6.88
N GLU A 54 1.90 -20.97 6.87
CA GLU A 54 1.82 -21.83 8.07
C GLU A 54 3.04 -21.67 8.98
N ASN A 55 4.15 -21.15 8.44
CA ASN A 55 5.34 -20.77 9.19
C ASN A 55 5.44 -19.23 9.24
N PRO A 56 5.97 -18.64 10.33
CA PRO A 56 6.34 -17.23 10.32
C PRO A 56 7.28 -17.01 9.13
N ASN A 57 6.86 -16.15 8.20
CA ASN A 57 7.69 -15.78 7.07
C ASN A 57 8.95 -15.10 7.61
N ASN A 58 10.07 -15.82 7.60
CA ASN A 58 11.37 -15.18 7.72
C ASN A 58 11.61 -14.43 6.41
N VAL A 59 11.26 -13.14 6.39
CA VAL A 59 11.46 -12.28 5.23
C VAL A 59 12.91 -11.81 5.26
N ILE A 60 13.71 -12.25 4.28
CA ILE A 60 15.07 -11.73 4.09
C ILE A 60 14.98 -10.53 3.15
N VAL A 61 15.43 -9.37 3.63
CA VAL A 61 15.47 -8.13 2.85
C VAL A 61 16.92 -7.81 2.53
N ALA A 62 17.29 -7.89 1.25
CA ALA A 62 18.60 -7.49 0.76
C ALA A 62 18.50 -6.11 0.10
N ILE A 63 19.26 -5.14 0.60
CA ILE A 63 19.36 -3.79 0.05
C ILE A 63 20.73 -3.63 -0.59
N THR A 64 20.79 -3.40 -1.89
CA THR A 64 22.04 -3.16 -2.61
C THR A 64 22.29 -1.66 -2.74
N THR A 65 23.51 -1.21 -2.44
CA THR A 65 23.88 0.21 -2.46
C THR A 65 25.30 0.41 -3.01
N ASN A 66 25.53 1.56 -3.63
CA ASN A 66 26.84 2.02 -4.07
C ASN A 66 27.43 3.11 -3.13
N GLY A 67 26.78 3.38 -1.99
CA GLY A 67 27.19 4.38 -1.01
C GLY A 67 26.81 5.83 -1.32
N MET A 68 26.07 6.10 -2.41
CA MET A 68 25.69 7.47 -2.79
C MET A 68 24.52 8.05 -1.97
N ALA A 69 23.64 7.20 -1.46
CA ALA A 69 22.39 7.60 -0.79
C ALA A 69 22.22 6.89 0.56
N THR A 70 23.22 7.01 1.43
CA THR A 70 23.28 6.37 2.75
C THR A 70 22.04 6.69 3.60
N ASP A 71 21.61 7.95 3.63
CA ASP A 71 20.46 8.41 4.40
C ASP A 71 19.13 7.76 3.95
N VAL A 72 19.00 7.50 2.65
CA VAL A 72 17.79 6.87 2.08
C VAL A 72 17.74 5.40 2.46
N VAL A 73 18.87 4.70 2.35
CA VAL A 73 19.00 3.30 2.76
C VAL A 73 18.68 3.13 4.24
N GLU A 74 19.20 4.02 5.10
CA GLU A 74 18.91 3.99 6.54
C GLU A 74 17.41 4.19 6.83
N LYS A 75 16.76 5.12 6.14
CA LYS A 75 15.29 5.30 6.23
C LYS A 75 14.52 4.07 5.78
N ILE A 76 14.99 3.36 4.74
CA ILE A 76 14.37 2.11 4.28
C ILE A 76 14.50 1.04 5.37
N ILE A 77 15.68 0.88 5.98
CA ILE A 77 15.91 -0.10 7.07
C ILE A 77 14.96 0.17 8.24
N ILE A 78 14.87 1.42 8.68
CA ILE A 78 13.96 1.83 9.78
C ILE A 78 12.51 1.51 9.40
N ARG A 79 12.11 1.82 8.17
CA ARG A 79 10.75 1.56 7.70
C ARG A 79 10.44 0.06 7.62
N VAL A 80 11.37 -0.75 7.12
CA VAL A 80 11.21 -2.21 7.05
C VAL A 80 11.05 -2.81 8.44
N ARG A 81 11.89 -2.40 9.39
CA ARG A 81 11.79 -2.85 10.80
C ARG A 81 10.49 -2.43 11.48
N SER A 82 9.87 -1.33 11.03
CA SER A 82 8.60 -0.87 11.60
C SER A 82 7.39 -1.75 11.25
N TYR A 83 7.52 -2.69 10.30
CA TYR A 83 6.39 -3.52 9.88
C TYR A 83 6.05 -4.68 10.84
N ASP A 84 6.77 -4.82 11.96
CA ASP A 84 6.57 -5.88 12.97
C ASP A 84 6.55 -7.30 12.36
N VAL A 85 7.30 -7.49 11.27
CA VAL A 85 7.54 -8.77 10.62
C VAL A 85 8.93 -9.23 11.03
N ALA A 86 9.06 -10.51 11.43
CA ALA A 86 10.35 -11.15 11.65
C ALA A 86 11.16 -11.13 10.35
N SER A 87 11.98 -10.08 10.20
CA SER A 87 12.69 -9.76 8.97
C SER A 87 14.17 -9.57 9.27
N GLU A 88 15.00 -10.31 8.54
CA GLU A 88 16.44 -10.12 8.56
C GLU A 88 16.82 -9.18 7.42
N VAL A 89 17.47 -8.07 7.77
CA VAL A 89 17.87 -7.04 6.81
C VAL A 89 19.37 -7.11 6.59
N PHE A 90 19.77 -7.20 5.34
CA PHE A 90 21.16 -7.19 4.88
C PHE A 90 21.37 -6.03 3.93
N VAL A 91 22.45 -5.27 4.10
CA VAL A 91 22.90 -4.27 3.13
C VAL A 91 24.15 -4.80 2.43
N VAL A 92 24.06 -4.92 1.12
CA VAL A 92 25.19 -5.24 0.24
C VAL A 92 25.79 -3.92 -0.23
N LYS A 93 27.01 -3.61 0.21
CA LYS A 93 27.71 -2.36 -0.09
C LYS A 93 29.06 -2.62 -0.76
N GLU A 94 29.61 -1.59 -1.41
CA GLU A 94 30.96 -1.65 -1.97
C GLU A 94 32.02 -1.48 -0.87
N GLU A 95 33.22 -2.00 -1.07
CA GLU A 95 34.37 -1.76 -0.17
C GLU A 95 34.71 -0.27 0.02
N LYS A 96 34.38 0.57 -0.98
CA LYS A 96 34.59 2.02 -0.90
C LYS A 96 33.55 2.75 -0.06
N ASP A 97 32.42 2.10 0.23
CA ASP A 97 31.39 2.64 1.09
C ASP A 97 31.80 2.48 2.56
N THR A 98 32.19 3.61 3.16
CA THR A 98 32.65 3.67 4.55
C THR A 98 31.50 3.86 5.54
N PHE A 99 30.27 4.05 5.06
CA PHE A 99 29.11 4.23 5.92
C PHE A 99 28.72 2.92 6.59
N HIS A 100 28.33 3.00 7.87
CA HIS A 100 27.82 1.87 8.62
C HIS A 100 26.29 1.97 8.77
N TYR A 101 25.61 0.94 8.30
CA TYR A 101 24.16 0.83 8.32
C TYR A 101 23.71 0.12 9.59
N SER A 102 22.50 0.40 10.06
CA SER A 102 21.98 -0.23 11.28
C SER A 102 21.57 -1.70 11.11
N CYS A 103 22.15 -2.47 10.19
CA CYS A 103 21.80 -3.87 9.90
C CYS A 103 23.03 -4.73 9.59
N ASN A 104 22.83 -5.99 9.19
CA ASN A 104 23.94 -6.84 8.77
C ASN A 104 24.52 -6.31 7.44
N GLU A 105 25.83 -6.19 7.35
CA GLU A 105 26.52 -5.64 6.18
C GLU A 105 27.27 -6.74 5.43
N ILE A 106 27.14 -6.74 4.11
CA ILE A 106 27.90 -7.59 3.20
C ILE A 106 28.71 -6.66 2.30
N THR A 107 30.02 -6.62 2.54
CA THR A 107 30.93 -5.78 1.77
C THR A 107 31.46 -6.53 0.56
N VAL A 108 31.22 -5.98 -0.62
CA VAL A 108 31.73 -6.51 -1.89
C VAL A 108 33.15 -6.01 -2.11
N PRO A 109 34.14 -6.92 -2.23
CA PRO A 109 35.53 -6.52 -2.33
C PRO A 109 35.85 -5.95 -3.71
N SER A 110 36.89 -5.12 -3.76
CA SER A 110 37.27 -4.37 -4.96
C SER A 110 37.86 -5.22 -6.08
N ASP A 111 38.22 -6.46 -5.81
CA ASP A 111 38.71 -7.46 -6.76
C ASP A 111 37.60 -8.34 -7.35
N TYR A 112 36.35 -8.23 -6.85
CA TYR A 112 35.23 -9.03 -7.32
C TYR A 112 34.97 -8.84 -8.82
N VAL A 113 35.01 -9.96 -9.56
CA VAL A 113 34.74 -9.99 -11.00
C VAL A 113 33.25 -10.20 -11.21
N CYS A 114 32.59 -9.12 -11.62
CA CYS A 114 31.20 -9.11 -12.07
C CYS A 114 30.97 -10.06 -13.26
N SER A 115 29.79 -10.69 -13.35
CA SER A 115 29.39 -11.56 -14.47
C SER A 115 29.53 -10.86 -15.83
N ASN A 116 29.21 -9.57 -15.88
CA ASN A 116 29.35 -8.70 -17.05
C ASN A 116 30.79 -8.20 -17.29
N LYS A 117 31.78 -8.65 -16.52
CA LYS A 117 33.20 -8.23 -16.57
C LYS A 117 33.41 -6.71 -16.48
N SER A 118 32.40 -5.96 -16.03
CA SER A 118 32.46 -4.51 -15.87
C SER A 118 33.45 -4.17 -14.76
N ARG A 119 34.52 -3.44 -15.10
CA ARG A 119 35.61 -3.09 -14.17
C ARG A 119 35.21 -2.01 -13.14
N CYS A 120 34.17 -1.21 -13.40
CA CYS A 120 33.99 0.06 -12.69
C CYS A 120 32.55 0.50 -12.41
N LYS A 121 31.52 -0.35 -12.56
CA LYS A 121 30.14 0.10 -12.32
C LYS A 121 29.39 -0.85 -11.40
N MET A 122 29.26 -0.42 -10.14
CA MET A 122 28.24 -0.87 -9.19
C MET A 122 28.14 -2.40 -9.05
N ARG A 123 29.16 -3.03 -8.47
CA ARG A 123 29.26 -4.48 -8.24
C ARG A 123 28.21 -4.97 -7.25
N ALA A 124 28.02 -4.24 -6.15
CA ALA A 124 26.99 -4.54 -5.15
C ALA A 124 25.58 -4.55 -5.74
N MET A 125 25.31 -3.67 -6.71
CA MET A 125 24.00 -3.61 -7.40
C MET A 125 23.73 -4.83 -8.28
N GLN A 126 24.76 -5.55 -8.71
CA GLN A 126 24.59 -6.73 -9.57
C GLN A 126 24.10 -7.97 -8.81
N TYR A 127 24.12 -7.95 -7.47
CA TYR A 127 23.51 -9.01 -6.65
C TYR A 127 21.99 -8.90 -6.59
N GLY A 128 21.40 -7.78 -7.04
CA GLY A 128 19.95 -7.54 -7.01
C GLY A 128 19.21 -7.81 -8.33
N ILE A 129 19.85 -8.44 -9.32
CA ILE A 129 19.28 -8.75 -10.66
C ILE A 129 19.29 -10.25 -10.90
#